data_AF-Q6YRR7-F1
#
_entry.id   AF-Q6YRR7-F1
#
_cell.length_a   1.000
_cell.length_b   1.000
_cell.length_c   1.000
_cell.angle_alpha   90.00
_cell.angle_beta   90.00
_cell.angle_gamma   90.00
#
_symmetry.space_group_name_H-M   'P 1'
#
loop_
_entity.id
_entity.type
_entity.pdbx_description
1 polymer ?
#
loop_
_entity_poly.entity_id
_entity_poly.type
_entity_poly.pdbx_seq_one_letter_code
_entity_poly.pdbx_strand_id
1 'polypeptide(L)'
;MTTTTKTTGKTPKLWELSDEITNLEDQIADIQDREDLSESEKDQLMGEILETWLSTGKEFDAKACNVAAYIKHLEAITEARKNEYRRLRDLAEQSENQSQRLRNYLVSNMQKLGKKKVNGVSVNLSLRKKPAKVVLNCPLEDLPAAFMKVEITPRLSELKKHLQSNADCSFAQLADVEEYSVMIK
;
A
#
# COMPACT_ATOMS: atom_id res chain seq x y z
N MET A 1 26.48 15.60 37.04
CA MET A 1 26.15 15.32 35.62
C MET A 1 25.57 13.92 35.57
N THR A 2 24.24 13.80 35.59
CA THR A 2 23.54 12.51 35.59
C THR A 2 23.38 12.04 34.15
N THR A 3 24.04 10.94 33.80
CA THR A 3 23.89 10.26 32.52
C THR A 3 22.59 9.45 32.53
N THR A 4 21.59 9.91 31.78
CA THR A 4 20.38 9.16 31.47
C THR A 4 20.74 7.98 30.57
N THR A 5 20.63 6.76 31.08
CA THR A 5 20.75 5.54 30.28
C THR A 5 19.48 5.37 29.45
N LYS A 6 19.66 5.31 28.12
CA LYS A 6 18.62 5.07 27.14
C LYS A 6 18.32 3.57 27.14
N THR A 7 17.19 3.16 27.69
CA THR A 7 16.76 1.75 27.66
C THR A 7 16.38 1.38 26.23
N THR A 8 17.24 0.62 25.57
CA THR A 8 16.97 0.02 24.26
C THR A 8 15.90 -1.06 24.43
N GLY A 9 14.73 -0.88 23.81
CA GLY A 9 13.67 -1.89 23.78
C GLY A 9 14.17 -3.16 23.09
N LYS A 10 14.34 -4.23 23.87
CA LYS A 10 14.68 -5.57 23.37
C LYS A 10 13.49 -6.07 22.55
N THR A 11 13.70 -6.32 21.26
CA THR A 11 12.74 -7.06 20.44
C THR A 11 12.67 -8.50 20.97
N PRO A 12 11.51 -8.97 21.46
CA PRO A 12 11.39 -10.33 21.96
C PRO A 12 11.73 -11.32 20.85
N LYS A 13 12.48 -12.37 21.21
CA LYS A 13 12.83 -13.45 20.27
C LYS A 13 11.61 -14.35 20.07
N LEU A 14 11.51 -14.99 18.90
CA LEU A 14 10.35 -15.78 18.48
C LEU A 14 9.99 -16.94 19.46
N TRP A 15 10.96 -17.49 20.19
CA TRP A 15 10.72 -18.51 21.24
C TRP A 15 10.45 -17.92 22.64
N GLU A 16 10.54 -16.59 22.80
CA GLU A 16 10.13 -15.90 24.03
C GLU A 16 8.62 -15.59 24.00
N LEU A 17 7.99 -15.67 22.83
CA LEU A 17 6.54 -15.71 22.68
C LEU A 17 6.06 -17.06 23.21
N SER A 18 5.18 -17.01 24.20
CA SER A 18 4.60 -18.21 24.84
C SER A 18 3.97 -19.14 23.79
N ASP A 19 3.98 -20.46 24.03
CA ASP A 19 3.31 -21.47 23.19
C ASP A 19 1.85 -21.09 22.86
N GLU A 20 1.22 -20.30 23.73
CA GLU A 20 -0.13 -19.73 23.54
C GLU A 20 -0.25 -18.75 22.36
N ILE A 21 0.77 -17.95 22.07
CA ILE A 21 0.76 -17.01 20.93
C ILE A 21 0.95 -17.79 19.65
N THR A 22 1.90 -18.73 19.60
CA THR A 22 2.12 -19.59 18.43
C THR A 22 0.83 -20.33 18.07
N ASN A 23 0.12 -20.88 19.06
CA ASN A 23 -1.17 -21.52 18.84
C ASN A 23 -2.26 -20.54 18.34
N LEU A 24 -2.20 -19.27 18.72
CA LEU A 24 -3.10 -18.23 18.19
C LEU A 24 -2.70 -17.82 16.76
N GLU A 25 -1.41 -17.74 16.46
CA GLU A 25 -0.88 -17.49 15.11
C GLU A 25 -1.30 -18.60 14.14
N ASP A 26 -1.18 -19.87 14.53
CA ASP A 26 -1.58 -21.02 13.71
C ASP A 26 -3.08 -21.00 13.40
N GLN A 27 -3.93 -20.71 14.40
CA GLN A 27 -5.38 -20.57 14.19
C GLN A 27 -5.73 -19.40 13.25
N ILE A 28 -5.00 -18.29 13.35
CA ILE A 28 -5.16 -17.14 12.46
C ILE A 28 -4.75 -17.51 11.03
N ALA A 29 -3.63 -18.22 10.87
CA ALA A 29 -3.14 -18.68 9.57
C ALA A 29 -4.15 -19.64 8.90
N ASP A 30 -4.68 -20.60 9.65
CA ASP A 30 -5.70 -21.53 9.16
C ASP A 30 -6.96 -20.81 8.66
N ILE A 31 -7.38 -19.72 9.30
CA ILE A 31 -8.52 -18.91 8.84
C ILE A 31 -8.18 -18.11 7.59
N GLN A 32 -6.96 -17.57 7.52
CA GLN A 32 -6.52 -16.82 6.34
C GLN A 32 -6.46 -17.71 5.10
N ASP A 33 -6.04 -18.96 5.25
CA ASP A 33 -5.88 -19.91 4.14
C ASP A 33 -7.19 -20.55 3.67
N ARG A 34 -8.30 -20.38 4.41
CA ARG A 34 -9.63 -20.85 3.98
C ARG A 34 -10.12 -20.13 2.73
N GLU A 35 -10.24 -20.84 1.61
CA GLU A 35 -10.72 -20.27 0.35
C GLU A 35 -12.25 -20.14 0.28
N ASP A 36 -12.98 -20.80 1.17
CA ASP A 36 -14.45 -20.84 1.24
C ASP A 36 -15.07 -19.61 1.91
N LEU A 37 -14.25 -18.76 2.55
CA LEU A 37 -14.68 -17.58 3.30
C LEU A 37 -14.29 -16.29 2.58
N SER A 38 -15.17 -15.28 2.64
CA SER A 38 -14.86 -13.92 2.20
C SER A 38 -13.89 -13.22 3.15
N GLU A 39 -13.21 -12.16 2.70
CA GLU A 39 -12.31 -11.36 3.55
C GLU A 39 -13.01 -10.82 4.81
N SER A 40 -14.26 -10.35 4.67
CA SER A 40 -15.03 -9.85 5.81
C SER A 40 -15.37 -10.94 6.83
N GLU A 41 -15.63 -12.17 6.39
CA GLU A 41 -15.91 -13.30 7.29
C GLU A 41 -14.65 -13.77 8.01
N LYS A 42 -13.49 -13.75 7.31
CA LYS A 42 -12.19 -14.03 7.93
C LYS A 42 -11.85 -13.02 9.02
N ASP A 43 -12.05 -11.73 8.75
CA ASP A 43 -11.80 -10.66 9.72
C ASP A 43 -12.70 -10.82 10.95
N GLN A 44 -13.96 -11.17 10.75
CA GLN A 44 -14.90 -11.41 11.86
C GLN A 44 -14.45 -12.60 12.73
N LEU A 45 -14.15 -13.76 12.13
CA LEU A 45 -13.70 -14.95 12.85
C LEU A 45 -12.38 -14.71 13.59
N MET A 46 -11.46 -13.95 12.99
CA MET A 46 -10.22 -13.57 13.63
C MET A 46 -10.46 -12.69 14.86
N GLY A 47 -11.38 -11.73 14.75
CA GLY A 47 -11.82 -10.90 15.86
C GLY A 47 -12.41 -11.74 17.01
N GLU A 48 -13.29 -12.68 16.71
CA GLU A 48 -13.93 -13.57 17.68
C GLU A 48 -12.91 -14.44 18.43
N ILE A 49 -11.93 -15.01 17.72
CA ILE A 49 -10.85 -15.81 18.35
C ILE A 49 -9.98 -14.95 19.24
N LEU A 50 -9.58 -13.76 18.77
CA LEU A 50 -8.75 -12.85 19.55
C LEU A 50 -9.47 -12.38 20.82
N GLU A 51 -10.74 -12.00 20.71
CA GLU A 51 -11.58 -11.61 21.84
C GLU A 51 -11.73 -12.75 22.84
N THR A 52 -12.02 -13.97 22.38
CA THR A 52 -12.12 -15.16 23.22
C THR A 52 -10.80 -15.43 23.94
N TRP A 53 -9.67 -15.33 23.24
CA TRP A 53 -8.36 -15.59 23.82
C TRP A 53 -7.98 -14.54 24.87
N LEU A 54 -8.23 -13.25 24.59
CA LEU A 54 -7.95 -12.14 25.52
C LEU A 54 -8.85 -12.17 26.76
N SER A 55 -10.12 -12.55 26.62
CA SER A 55 -11.08 -12.60 27.73
C SER A 55 -10.94 -13.86 28.60
N THR A 56 -10.30 -14.91 28.10
CA THR A 56 -10.14 -16.16 28.85
C THR A 56 -9.02 -16.06 29.91
N GLY A 57 -9.34 -16.34 31.17
CA GLY A 57 -8.36 -16.43 32.26
C GLY A 57 -8.20 -15.12 33.06
N LYS A 58 -7.12 -14.99 33.83
CA LYS A 58 -6.86 -13.85 34.74
C LYS A 58 -5.64 -13.01 34.36
N GLU A 59 -5.14 -13.14 33.13
CA GLU A 59 -3.86 -12.54 32.68
C GLU A 59 -4.01 -11.67 31.42
N PHE A 60 -5.03 -10.81 31.39
CA PHE A 60 -5.27 -9.92 30.24
C PHE A 60 -4.02 -9.10 29.86
N ASP A 61 -3.33 -8.50 30.84
CA ASP A 61 -2.18 -7.65 30.59
C ASP A 61 -1.02 -8.40 29.92
N ALA A 62 -0.77 -9.65 30.32
CA ALA A 62 0.28 -10.47 29.72
C ALA A 62 -0.09 -10.86 28.28
N LYS A 63 -1.34 -11.25 28.06
CA LYS A 63 -1.90 -11.58 26.74
C LYS A 63 -1.90 -10.38 25.78
N ALA A 64 -2.23 -9.19 26.29
CA ALA A 64 -2.18 -7.95 25.52
C ALA A 64 -0.73 -7.60 25.13
N CYS A 65 0.24 -7.73 26.05
CA CYS A 65 1.66 -7.52 25.74
C CYS A 65 2.16 -8.49 24.66
N ASN A 66 1.70 -9.73 24.73
CA ASN A 66 2.00 -10.80 23.79
C ASN A 66 1.47 -10.50 22.38
N VAL A 67 0.20 -10.08 22.26
CA VAL A 67 -0.38 -9.63 20.98
C VAL A 67 0.35 -8.40 20.44
N ALA A 68 0.72 -7.45 21.30
CA ALA A 68 1.49 -6.28 20.89
C ALA A 68 2.88 -6.64 20.34
N ALA A 69 3.54 -7.66 20.91
CA ALA A 69 4.80 -8.18 20.39
C ALA A 69 4.62 -8.85 19.02
N TYR A 70 3.54 -9.61 18.82
CA TYR A 70 3.20 -10.20 17.53
C TYR A 70 2.90 -9.12 16.46
N ILE A 71 2.16 -8.07 16.79
CA ILE A 71 1.90 -6.94 15.88
C ILE A 71 3.24 -6.32 15.42
N LYS A 72 4.17 -6.07 16.34
CA LYS A 72 5.51 -5.56 16.00
C LYS A 72 6.30 -6.48 15.09
N HIS A 73 6.17 -7.79 15.28
CA HIS A 73 6.79 -8.78 14.39
C HIS A 73 6.21 -8.68 12.97
N LEU A 74 4.89 -8.59 12.84
CA LEU A 74 4.22 -8.40 11.54
C LEU A 74 4.60 -7.07 10.86
N GLU A 75 4.74 -5.99 11.62
CA GLU A 75 5.21 -4.69 11.13
C GLU A 75 6.64 -4.79 10.59
N ALA A 76 7.55 -5.46 11.31
CA ALA A 76 8.92 -5.68 10.88
C ALA A 76 9.01 -6.53 9.60
N ILE A 77 8.22 -7.61 9.50
CA ILE A 77 8.11 -8.41 8.26
C ILE A 77 7.59 -7.54 7.11
N THR A 78 6.56 -6.74 7.38
CA THR A 78 5.95 -5.84 6.37
C THR A 78 6.96 -4.82 5.86
N GLU A 79 7.77 -4.24 6.74
CA GLU A 79 8.84 -3.31 6.36
C GLU A 79 9.90 -4.00 5.50
N ALA A 80 10.37 -5.19 5.89
CA ALA A 80 11.31 -5.98 5.11
C ALA A 80 10.77 -6.30 3.70
N ARG A 81 9.50 -6.72 3.61
CA ARG A 81 8.82 -6.99 2.33
C ARG A 81 8.70 -5.73 1.47
N LYS A 82 8.35 -4.58 2.05
CA LYS A 82 8.28 -3.29 1.33
C LYS A 82 9.64 -2.87 0.77
N ASN A 83 10.71 -3.06 1.54
CA ASN A 83 12.07 -2.75 1.09
C ASN A 83 12.48 -3.63 -0.09
N GLU A 84 12.18 -4.93 -0.04
CA GLU A 84 12.45 -5.84 -1.15
C GLU A 84 11.60 -5.51 -2.39
N TYR A 85 10.32 -5.20 -2.20
CA TYR A 85 9.45 -4.75 -3.28
C TYR A 85 10.01 -3.51 -3.99
N ARG A 86 10.49 -2.51 -3.24
CA ARG A 86 11.14 -1.32 -3.82
C ARG A 86 12.36 -1.70 -4.67
N ARG A 87 13.23 -2.56 -4.14
CA ARG A 87 14.42 -3.05 -4.86
C ARG A 87 14.04 -3.74 -6.17
N LEU A 88 13.04 -4.63 -6.15
CA LEU A 88 12.56 -5.34 -7.34
C LEU A 88 11.93 -4.40 -8.36
N ARG A 89 11.14 -3.43 -7.90
CA ARG A 89 10.56 -2.38 -8.74
C ARG A 89 11.65 -1.58 -9.44
N ASP A 90 12.67 -1.14 -8.70
CA ASP A 90 13.77 -0.35 -9.24
C ASP A 90 14.54 -1.14 -10.32
N LEU A 91 14.78 -2.43 -10.10
CA LEU A 91 15.42 -3.31 -11.10
C LEU A 91 14.57 -3.48 -12.37
N ALA A 92 13.26 -3.65 -12.20
CA ALA A 92 12.33 -3.73 -13.33
C ALA A 92 12.33 -2.42 -14.13
N GLU A 93 12.28 -1.28 -13.46
CA GLU A 93 12.32 0.04 -14.08
C GLU A 93 13.65 0.30 -14.81
N GLN A 94 14.78 -0.11 -14.24
CA GLN A 94 16.09 -0.01 -14.90
C GLN A 94 16.12 -0.81 -16.22
N SER A 95 15.59 -2.03 -16.20
CA SER A 95 15.53 -2.91 -17.38
C SER A 95 14.61 -2.34 -18.46
N GLU A 96 13.44 -1.84 -18.06
CA GLU A 96 12.48 -1.19 -18.97
C GLU A 96 13.10 0.07 -19.61
N ASN A 97 13.73 0.92 -18.80
CA ASN A 97 14.41 2.12 -19.28
C ASN A 97 15.57 1.78 -20.24
N GLN A 98 16.35 0.74 -19.95
CA GLN A 98 17.41 0.28 -20.84
C GLN A 98 16.86 -0.23 -22.18
N SER A 99 15.83 -1.08 -22.13
CA SER A 99 15.13 -1.57 -23.32
C SER A 99 14.58 -0.42 -24.17
N GLN A 100 13.93 0.56 -23.53
CA GLN A 100 13.35 1.71 -24.21
C GLN A 100 14.42 2.63 -24.83
N ARG A 101 15.56 2.84 -24.16
CA ARG A 101 16.72 3.56 -24.73
C ARG A 101 17.24 2.86 -25.99
N LEU A 102 17.46 1.54 -25.93
CA LEU A 102 17.92 0.75 -27.08
C LEU A 102 16.93 0.79 -28.23
N ARG A 103 15.62 0.69 -27.94
CA ARG A 103 14.56 0.83 -28.93
C ARG A 103 14.59 2.20 -29.61
N ASN A 104 14.78 3.28 -28.85
CA ASN A 104 14.88 4.64 -29.39
C ASN A 104 16.11 4.79 -30.31
N TYR A 105 17.27 4.26 -29.90
CA TYR A 105 18.46 4.25 -30.74
C TYR A 105 18.25 3.47 -32.05
N LEU A 106 17.63 2.29 -31.96
CA LEU A 106 17.32 1.49 -33.13
C LEU A 106 16.41 2.23 -34.11
N VAL A 107 15.34 2.86 -33.61
CA VAL A 107 14.43 3.69 -34.42
C VAL A 107 15.19 4.85 -35.08
N SER A 108 16.00 5.59 -34.31
CA SER A 108 16.78 6.72 -34.84
C SER A 108 17.75 6.29 -35.95
N ASN A 109 18.47 5.18 -35.76
CA ASN A 109 19.41 4.67 -36.75
C ASN A 109 18.70 4.12 -38.00
N MET A 110 17.58 3.41 -37.83
CA MET A 110 16.76 2.94 -38.97
C MET A 110 16.21 4.11 -39.79
N GLN A 111 15.80 5.21 -39.14
CA GLN A 111 15.37 6.44 -39.80
C GLN A 111 16.52 7.11 -40.57
N LYS A 112 17.70 7.28 -39.95
CA LYS A 112 18.89 7.87 -40.59
C LYS A 112 19.34 7.09 -41.82
N LEU A 113 19.27 5.76 -41.76
CA LEU A 113 19.64 4.87 -42.86
C LEU A 113 18.51 4.65 -43.89
N GLY A 114 17.33 5.23 -43.68
CA GLY A 114 16.17 5.05 -44.56
C GLY A 114 15.59 3.62 -44.59
N LYS A 115 16.02 2.73 -43.69
CA LYS A 115 15.60 1.32 -43.67
C LYS A 115 14.29 1.15 -42.89
N LYS A 116 13.20 0.82 -43.60
CA LYS A 116 11.88 0.57 -43.00
C LYS A 116 11.67 -0.85 -42.48
N LYS A 117 12.41 -1.82 -43.02
CA LYS A 117 12.32 -3.24 -42.64
C LYS A 117 13.71 -3.85 -42.62
N VAL A 118 13.99 -4.68 -41.62
CA VAL A 118 15.22 -5.48 -41.51
C VAL A 118 14.80 -6.88 -41.11
N ASN A 119 15.15 -7.89 -41.91
CA ASN A 119 14.90 -9.28 -41.55
C ASN A 119 16.21 -9.87 -41.01
N GLY A 120 16.16 -10.41 -39.79
CA GLY A 120 17.29 -11.11 -39.17
C GLY A 120 16.99 -12.61 -39.05
N VAL A 121 18.02 -13.37 -38.69
CA VAL A 121 17.91 -14.83 -38.50
C VAL A 121 16.98 -15.18 -37.34
N SER A 122 17.01 -14.41 -36.26
CA SER A 122 16.16 -14.65 -35.07
C SER A 122 15.00 -13.67 -34.90
N VAL A 123 15.10 -12.44 -35.43
CA VAL A 123 14.10 -11.39 -35.22
C VAL A 123 13.95 -10.53 -36.48
N ASN A 124 12.70 -10.18 -36.81
CA ASN A 124 12.36 -9.25 -37.88
C ASN A 124 11.96 -7.88 -37.30
N LEU A 125 12.50 -6.80 -37.86
CA LEU A 125 12.23 -5.43 -37.47
C LEU A 125 11.42 -4.73 -38.56
N SER A 126 10.36 -4.04 -38.16
CA SER A 126 9.60 -3.15 -39.04
C SER A 126 9.35 -1.82 -38.35
N LEU A 127 9.59 -0.72 -39.06
CA LEU A 127 9.33 0.62 -38.56
C LEU A 127 7.92 1.05 -38.98
N ARG A 128 7.03 1.20 -38.01
CA ARG A 128 5.68 1.72 -38.21
C ARG A 128 5.59 3.15 -37.67
N LYS A 129 4.85 4.02 -38.36
CA LYS A 129 4.48 5.34 -37.81
C LYS A 129 3.53 5.12 -36.63
N LYS A 130 3.82 5.76 -35.50
CA LYS A 130 2.89 5.82 -34.36
C LYS A 130 1.63 6.58 -34.80
N PRO A 131 0.45 6.25 -34.26
CA PRO A 131 -0.75 7.06 -34.47
C PRO A 131 -0.49 8.50 -34.01
N ALA A 132 -1.12 9.47 -34.68
CA ALA A 132 -1.00 10.87 -34.32
C ALA A 132 -1.49 11.07 -32.87
N LYS A 133 -0.65 11.70 -32.04
CA LYS A 133 -1.06 12.15 -30.72
C LYS A 133 -1.56 13.58 -30.85
N VAL A 134 -2.70 13.87 -30.24
CA VAL A 134 -3.17 15.25 -30.07
C VAL A 134 -2.26 15.92 -29.04
N VAL A 135 -1.63 17.02 -29.44
CA VAL A 135 -0.85 17.88 -28.55
C VAL A 135 -1.60 19.20 -28.47
N LEU A 136 -1.91 19.63 -27.25
CA LEU A 136 -2.52 20.94 -27.02
C LEU A 136 -1.44 22.00 -27.22
N ASN A 137 -1.70 22.95 -28.13
CA ASN A 137 -0.82 24.09 -28.39
C ASN A 137 -1.23 25.34 -27.59
N CYS A 138 -2.29 25.24 -26.77
CA CYS A 138 -2.83 26.33 -25.97
C CYS A 138 -2.86 25.96 -24.47
N PRO A 139 -2.86 26.95 -23.58
CA PRO A 139 -3.17 26.76 -22.16
C PRO A 139 -4.56 26.14 -21.98
N LEU A 140 -4.77 25.41 -20.87
CA LEU A 140 -6.04 24.76 -20.53
C LEU A 140 -7.22 25.75 -20.46
N GLU A 141 -6.95 27.02 -20.16
CA GLU A 141 -7.93 28.10 -20.02
C GLU A 141 -8.55 28.52 -21.37
N ASP A 142 -7.80 28.38 -22.47
CA ASP A 142 -8.25 28.71 -23.83
C ASP A 142 -8.91 27.51 -24.53
N LEU A 143 -9.04 26.37 -23.85
CA LEU A 143 -9.65 25.19 -24.42
C LEU A 143 -11.19 25.36 -24.45
N PRO A 144 -11.87 25.06 -25.56
CA PRO A 144 -13.33 25.09 -25.57
C PRO A 144 -13.92 24.16 -24.51
N ALA A 145 -14.98 24.60 -23.83
CA ALA A 145 -15.65 23.83 -22.77
C ALA A 145 -16.12 22.42 -23.21
N ALA A 146 -16.29 22.20 -24.52
CA ALA A 146 -16.60 20.89 -25.11
C ALA A 146 -15.50 19.82 -24.92
N PHE A 147 -14.26 20.23 -24.64
CA PHE A 147 -13.11 19.33 -24.43
C PHE A 147 -12.61 19.29 -22.98
N MET A 148 -13.28 20.00 -22.06
CA MET A 148 -12.94 19.97 -20.63
C MET A 148 -13.83 18.98 -19.87
N LYS A 149 -13.22 18.10 -19.08
CA LYS A 149 -13.91 17.29 -18.07
C LYS A 149 -13.82 18.01 -16.73
N VAL A 150 -14.95 18.47 -16.19
CA VAL A 150 -15.01 19.10 -14.86
C VAL A 150 -15.31 18.01 -13.82
N GLU A 151 -14.34 17.69 -12.97
CA GLU A 151 -14.54 16.79 -11.82
C GLU A 151 -14.84 17.62 -10.56
N ILE A 152 -16.07 17.51 -10.05
CA ILE A 152 -16.50 18.15 -8.80
C ILE A 152 -16.22 17.16 -7.67
N THR A 153 -15.13 17.38 -6.95
CA THR A 153 -14.78 16.60 -5.76
C THR A 153 -15.17 17.38 -4.49
N PRO A 154 -15.89 16.75 -3.54
CA PRO A 154 -16.27 17.42 -2.30
C PRO A 154 -15.04 17.62 -1.39
N ARG A 155 -14.87 18.85 -0.88
CA ARG A 155 -13.78 19.19 0.06
C ARG A 155 -14.16 18.81 1.49
N LEU A 156 -13.96 17.54 1.83
CA LEU A 156 -14.27 16.99 3.15
C LEU A 156 -13.52 17.68 4.31
N SER A 157 -12.33 18.24 4.05
CA SER A 157 -11.53 18.95 5.05
C SER A 157 -12.10 20.33 5.44
N GLU A 158 -12.63 21.07 4.47
CA GLU A 158 -13.32 22.34 4.71
C GLU A 158 -14.70 22.10 5.33
N LEU A 159 -15.40 21.04 4.90
CA LEU A 159 -16.67 20.61 5.51
C LEU A 159 -16.49 20.25 6.99
N LYS A 160 -15.43 19.54 7.37
CA LYS A 160 -15.12 19.24 8.78
C LYS A 160 -14.91 20.50 9.62
N LYS A 161 -14.21 21.52 9.09
CA LYS A 161 -14.00 22.80 9.77
C LYS A 161 -15.30 23.61 9.89
N HIS A 162 -16.14 23.58 8.86
CA HIS A 162 -17.44 24.24 8.87
C HIS A 162 -18.42 23.60 9.87
N LEU A 163 -18.46 22.27 9.95
CA LEU A 163 -19.28 21.53 10.92
C LEU A 163 -18.86 21.78 12.38
N GLN A 164 -17.57 22.06 12.63
CA GLN A 164 -17.07 22.42 13.96
C GLN A 164 -17.38 23.87 14.36
N SER A 165 -17.64 24.76 13.39
CA SER A 165 -17.84 26.21 13.63
C SER A 165 -19.30 26.64 13.57
N ASN A 166 -20.14 25.94 12.81
CA ASN A 166 -21.59 26.18 12.71
C ASN A 166 -22.33 24.87 12.97
N ALA A 167 -23.12 24.87 14.04
CA ALA A 167 -23.67 23.66 14.65
C ALA A 167 -24.88 23.03 13.93
N ASP A 168 -25.15 23.32 12.65
CA ASP A 168 -26.20 22.62 11.89
C ASP A 168 -25.97 22.66 10.38
N CYS A 169 -25.74 21.48 9.78
CA CYS A 169 -25.75 21.25 8.34
C CYS A 169 -26.58 20.00 8.03
N SER A 170 -27.65 20.15 7.25
CA SER A 170 -28.56 19.04 6.88
C SER A 170 -27.90 17.89 6.09
N PHE A 171 -26.70 18.11 5.55
CA PHE A 171 -26.01 17.16 4.65
C PHE A 171 -24.84 16.43 5.29
N ALA A 172 -24.47 16.72 6.55
CA ALA A 172 -23.36 16.04 7.23
C ALA A 172 -23.49 16.11 8.76
N GLN A 173 -23.20 14.99 9.42
CA GLN A 173 -23.20 14.86 10.89
C GLN A 173 -21.82 14.39 11.37
N LEU A 174 -21.40 14.85 12.54
CA LEU A 174 -20.25 14.29 13.25
C LEU A 174 -20.72 12.99 13.92
N ALA A 175 -20.10 11.87 13.55
CA ALA A 175 -20.33 10.61 14.25
C ALA A 175 -19.45 10.60 15.52
N ASP A 176 -20.08 10.63 16.70
CA ASP A 176 -19.42 10.48 18.00
C ASP A 176 -19.10 9.01 18.27
N VAL A 177 -18.27 8.40 17.41
CA VAL A 177 -17.66 7.10 17.70
C VAL A 177 -16.36 7.40 18.42
N GLU A 178 -16.26 7.01 19.69
CA GLU A 178 -15.00 7.08 20.44
C GLU A 178 -14.01 6.06 19.85
N GLU A 179 -13.27 6.46 18.81
CA GLU A 179 -12.21 5.67 18.20
C GLU A 179 -10.93 5.77 19.04
N TYR A 180 -10.57 4.70 19.74
CA TYR A 180 -9.29 4.57 20.44
C TYR A 180 -8.26 3.88 19.54
N SER A 181 -7.02 4.38 19.51
CA SER A 181 -5.89 3.72 18.83
C SER A 181 -4.85 3.25 19.84
N VAL A 182 -4.35 2.03 19.65
CA VAL A 182 -3.30 1.45 20.49
C VAL A 182 -1.94 1.88 19.95
N MET A 183 -1.12 2.51 20.79
CA MET A 183 0.27 2.82 20.44
C MET A 183 1.22 1.77 21.03
N ILE A 184 1.92 1.03 20.17
CA ILE A 184 2.91 0.03 20.59
C ILE A 184 4.31 0.66 20.51
N LYS A 185 4.93 0.92 21.66
CA LYS A 185 6.29 1.50 21.77
C LYS A 185 7.34 0.42 21.78
#